data_AF-R6ZUI0-F1
#
_entry.id   AF-R6ZUI0-F1
#
_cell.length_a   1.000
_cell.length_b   1.000
_cell.length_c   1.000
_cell.angle_alpha   90.00
_cell.angle_beta   90.00
_cell.angle_gamma   90.00
#
_symmetry.space_group_name_H-M   'P 1'
#
loop_
_entity.id
_entity.type
_entity.pdbx_description
1 polymer ?
#
loop_
_entity_poly.entity_id
_entity_poly.type
_entity_poly.pdbx_seq_one_letter_code
_entity_poly.pdbx_strand_id
1 'polypeptide(L)'
;METLEQWLVKELTKRNATITTAESCTGGLISGRIVNASGASGVFHQAFVTYSNEAKQTLLGVKEETLDTVGAVSEETARQMAEGAAKAANAEVALSATGIAGPDGGTAEKPVGLVYLGCYCMGNTFVERHIFKGDRSEVRNAAVEAALALAKKALKE
;
A
#
# COMPACT_ATOMS: atom_id res chain seq x y z
N MET A 1 -6.94 -4.48 23.46
CA MET A 1 -7.16 -5.25 22.21
C MET A 1 -5.88 -5.17 21.41
N GLU A 2 -5.52 -6.25 20.70
CA GLU A 2 -4.36 -6.26 19.77
C GLU A 2 -4.66 -5.36 18.57
N THR A 3 -3.73 -4.48 18.20
CA THR A 3 -3.87 -3.60 17.02
C THR A 3 -3.61 -4.37 15.72
N LEU A 4 -3.95 -3.80 14.55
CA LEU A 4 -3.70 -4.46 13.26
C LEU A 4 -2.21 -4.68 13.01
N GLU A 5 -1.38 -3.68 13.25
CA GLU A 5 0.07 -3.81 13.10
C GLU A 5 0.67 -4.86 14.04
N GLN A 6 0.19 -4.96 15.29
CA GLN A 6 0.63 -5.98 16.24
C GLN A 6 0.26 -7.38 15.76
N TRP A 7 -0.97 -7.56 15.27
CA TRP A 7 -1.42 -8.82 14.71
C TRP A 7 -0.59 -9.21 13.47
N LEU A 8 -0.34 -8.25 12.57
CA LEU A 8 0.42 -8.48 11.33
C LEU A 8 1.84 -8.92 11.62
N VAL A 9 2.58 -8.19 12.46
CA VAL A 9 3.97 -8.53 12.80
C VAL A 9 4.05 -9.92 13.44
N LYS A 10 3.14 -10.22 14.37
CA LYS A 10 3.07 -11.53 15.02
C LYS A 10 2.77 -12.66 14.03
N GLU A 11 1.83 -12.46 13.12
CA GLU A 11 1.44 -13.48 12.15
C GLU A 11 2.54 -13.74 11.12
N LEU A 12 3.18 -12.68 10.60
CA LEU A 12 4.32 -12.77 9.70
C LEU A 12 5.52 -13.48 10.36
N THR A 13 5.80 -13.16 11.62
CA THR A 13 6.87 -13.81 12.40
C THR A 13 6.65 -15.32 12.49
N LYS A 14 5.42 -15.77 12.78
CA LYS A 14 5.10 -17.21 12.84
C LYS A 14 5.29 -17.92 11.50
N ARG A 15 5.06 -17.22 10.39
CA ARG A 15 5.18 -17.74 9.03
C ARG A 15 6.60 -17.63 8.47
N ASN A 16 7.54 -17.06 9.23
CA ASN A 16 8.87 -16.70 8.74
C ASN A 16 8.80 -15.89 7.42
N ALA A 17 7.87 -14.93 7.39
CA ALA A 17 7.55 -14.12 6.22
C ALA A 17 7.81 -12.65 6.51
N THR A 18 8.12 -11.90 5.46
CA THR A 18 8.43 -10.47 5.52
C THR A 18 7.37 -9.65 4.80
N ILE A 19 7.27 -8.37 5.19
CA ILE A 19 6.38 -7.39 4.59
C ILE A 19 7.13 -6.13 4.17
N THR A 20 6.73 -5.55 3.05
CA THR A 20 7.20 -4.23 2.57
C THR A 20 6.00 -3.35 2.15
N THR A 21 6.27 -2.09 1.83
CA THR A 21 5.25 -1.08 1.48
C THR A 21 5.71 -0.23 0.29
N ALA A 22 4.77 0.13 -0.58
CA ALA A 22 4.91 1.13 -1.64
C ALA A 22 3.86 2.23 -1.50
N GLU A 23 4.27 3.39 -1.02
CA GLU A 23 3.38 4.46 -0.61
C GLU A 23 3.48 5.68 -1.54
N SER A 24 2.33 6.16 -2.02
CA SER A 24 2.23 7.46 -2.70
C SER A 24 1.50 8.45 -1.80
N CYS A 25 0.16 8.46 -1.79
CA CYS A 25 -0.63 9.44 -1.04
C CYS A 25 -0.49 9.32 0.49
N THR A 26 -0.17 8.13 1.01
CA THR A 26 0.04 7.90 2.45
C THR A 26 1.44 8.33 2.90
N GLY A 27 2.42 8.46 2.01
CA GLY A 27 3.70 9.12 2.28
C GLY A 27 4.50 8.56 3.46
N GLY A 28 4.51 7.24 3.65
CA GLY A 28 5.25 6.57 4.72
C GLY A 28 4.41 6.24 5.97
N LEU A 29 3.12 6.58 5.99
CA LEU A 29 2.27 6.32 7.15
C LEU A 29 1.94 4.83 7.33
N ILE A 30 1.85 4.03 6.25
CA ILE A 30 1.65 2.57 6.39
C ILE A 30 2.88 1.96 7.05
N SER A 31 4.06 2.33 6.56
CA SER A 31 5.35 1.94 7.13
C SER A 31 5.45 2.36 8.60
N GLY A 32 5.11 3.63 8.89
CA GLY A 32 5.07 4.20 10.24
C GLY A 32 4.15 3.42 11.18
N ARG A 33 2.99 2.97 10.69
CA ARG A 33 2.07 2.15 11.48
C ARG A 33 2.62 0.75 11.74
N ILE A 34 3.27 0.11 10.77
CA ILE A 34 3.88 -1.22 10.96
C ILE A 34 5.00 -1.15 12.01
N VAL A 35 5.89 -0.13 11.94
CA VAL A 35 7.02 -0.02 12.87
C VAL A 35 6.62 0.31 14.32
N ASN A 36 5.38 0.74 14.56
CA ASN A 36 4.86 0.89 15.93
C ASN A 36 4.67 -0.46 16.65
N ALA A 37 4.61 -1.57 15.92
CA ALA A 37 4.52 -2.90 16.52
C ALA A 37 5.90 -3.41 16.97
N SER A 38 5.96 -3.90 18.22
CA SER A 38 7.16 -4.57 18.72
C SER A 38 7.50 -5.80 17.86
N GLY A 39 8.79 -5.98 17.55
CA GLY A 39 9.27 -7.05 16.68
C GLY A 39 9.19 -6.74 15.18
N ALA A 40 8.74 -5.54 14.77
CA ALA A 40 8.65 -5.15 13.36
C ALA A 40 9.98 -5.32 12.60
N SER A 41 11.13 -5.12 13.25
CA SER A 41 12.46 -5.32 12.65
C SER A 41 12.71 -6.76 12.17
N GLY A 42 11.98 -7.75 12.70
CA GLY A 42 12.08 -9.14 12.26
C GLY A 42 11.33 -9.44 10.97
N VAL A 43 10.42 -8.57 10.53
CA VAL A 43 9.55 -8.82 9.36
C VAL A 43 9.51 -7.65 8.37
N PHE A 44 9.95 -6.46 8.75
CA PHE A 44 9.89 -5.25 7.93
C PHE A 44 11.29 -4.67 7.75
N HIS A 45 11.83 -4.76 6.53
CA HIS A 45 13.24 -4.42 6.26
C HIS A 45 13.40 -3.13 5.46
N GLN A 46 12.48 -2.87 4.53
CA GLN A 46 12.53 -1.69 3.68
C GLN A 46 11.14 -1.29 3.19
N ALA A 47 11.05 -0.04 2.73
CA ALA A 47 9.83 0.60 2.24
C ALA A 47 10.15 1.51 1.07
N PHE A 48 9.14 1.78 0.25
CA PHE A 48 9.25 2.68 -0.90
C PHE A 48 8.22 3.78 -0.77
N VAL A 49 8.66 5.03 -0.84
CA VAL A 49 7.76 6.18 -1.02
C VAL A 49 7.93 6.68 -2.46
N THR A 50 6.99 6.32 -3.34
CA THR A 50 7.08 6.54 -4.79
C THR A 50 6.02 7.52 -5.26
N TYR A 51 6.19 8.79 -4.88
CA TYR A 51 5.18 9.83 -5.13
C TYR A 51 5.02 10.19 -6.62
N SER A 52 6.12 10.25 -7.38
CA SER A 52 6.12 10.53 -8.82
C SER A 52 5.87 9.29 -9.67
N ASN A 53 5.47 9.49 -10.94
CA ASN A 53 5.39 8.42 -11.94
C ASN A 53 6.77 7.80 -12.19
N GLU A 54 7.80 8.63 -12.37
CA GLU A 54 9.20 8.22 -12.49
C GLU A 54 9.61 7.25 -11.36
N ALA A 55 9.28 7.57 -10.10
CA ALA A 55 9.63 6.71 -8.96
C ALA A 55 8.88 5.38 -8.99
N LYS A 56 7.61 5.37 -9.43
CA LYS A 56 6.83 4.14 -9.61
C LYS A 56 7.44 3.25 -10.69
N GLN A 57 7.92 3.83 -11.78
CA GLN A 57 8.56 3.10 -12.87
C GLN A 57 9.93 2.56 -12.46
N THR A 58 10.81 3.43 -11.97
CA THR A 58 12.22 3.11 -11.68
C THR A 58 12.39 2.17 -10.49
N LEU A 59 11.61 2.35 -9.41
CA LEU A 59 11.79 1.57 -8.18
C LEU A 59 10.88 0.34 -8.12
N LEU A 60 9.69 0.40 -8.73
CA LEU A 60 8.67 -0.65 -8.62
C LEU A 60 8.36 -1.33 -9.96
N GLY A 61 8.90 -0.85 -11.08
CA GLY A 61 8.64 -1.44 -12.39
C GLY A 61 7.19 -1.27 -12.87
N VAL A 62 6.46 -0.26 -12.36
CA VAL A 62 5.15 0.10 -12.92
C VAL A 62 5.35 0.48 -14.39
N LYS A 63 4.54 -0.07 -15.29
CA LYS A 63 4.70 0.16 -16.73
C LYS A 63 4.30 1.59 -17.09
N GLU A 64 5.05 2.20 -17.99
CA GLU A 64 4.71 3.49 -18.60
C GLU A 64 3.31 3.46 -19.22
N GLU A 65 3.02 2.41 -20.00
CA GLU A 65 1.70 2.21 -20.61
C GLU A 65 0.55 2.24 -19.59
N THR A 66 0.72 1.66 -18.40
CA THR A 66 -0.30 1.72 -17.34
C THR A 66 -0.54 3.17 -16.89
N LEU A 67 0.54 3.92 -16.68
CA LEU A 67 0.47 5.29 -16.20
C LEU A 67 -0.12 6.22 -17.26
N ASP A 68 0.16 5.98 -18.54
CA ASP A 68 -0.37 6.78 -19.65
C ASP A 68 -1.84 6.49 -19.94
N THR A 69 -2.26 5.22 -19.83
CA THR A 69 -3.62 4.79 -20.20
C THR A 69 -4.64 5.01 -19.07
N VAL A 70 -4.32 4.54 -17.86
CA VAL A 70 -5.25 4.56 -16.73
C VAL A 70 -4.81 5.47 -15.60
N GLY A 71 -3.58 6.00 -15.64
CA GLY A 71 -3.07 6.95 -14.66
C GLY A 71 -2.59 6.32 -13.36
N ALA A 72 -1.86 7.11 -12.56
CA ALA A 72 -1.27 6.66 -11.29
C ALA A 72 -2.30 6.24 -10.23
N VAL A 73 -3.53 6.75 -10.29
CA VAL A 73 -4.62 6.41 -9.37
C VAL A 73 -5.57 5.47 -10.09
N SER A 74 -5.23 4.18 -10.07
CA SER A 74 -5.98 3.10 -10.72
C SER A 74 -5.74 1.75 -10.01
N GLU A 75 -6.54 0.75 -10.35
CA GLU A 75 -6.37 -0.62 -9.85
C GLU A 75 -5.04 -1.22 -10.35
N GLU A 76 -4.75 -1.04 -11.64
CA GLU A 76 -3.58 -1.57 -12.33
C GLU A 76 -2.28 -1.01 -11.74
N THR A 77 -2.26 0.30 -11.45
CA THR A 77 -1.10 0.92 -10.81
C THR A 77 -0.91 0.38 -9.40
N ALA A 78 -1.97 0.27 -8.59
CA ALA A 78 -1.87 -0.29 -7.25
C ALA A 78 -1.37 -1.75 -7.26
N ARG A 79 -1.87 -2.57 -8.18
CA ARG A 79 -1.41 -3.95 -8.41
C ARG A 79 0.08 -4.00 -8.71
N GLN A 80 0.51 -3.25 -9.74
CA GLN A 80 1.91 -3.23 -10.17
C GLN A 80 2.84 -2.67 -9.09
N MET A 81 2.39 -1.66 -8.32
CA MET A 81 3.16 -1.15 -7.17
C MET A 81 3.37 -2.22 -6.10
N ALA A 82 2.33 -3.01 -5.76
CA ALA A 82 2.44 -4.05 -4.75
C ALA A 82 3.36 -5.20 -5.19
N GLU A 83 3.16 -5.70 -6.42
CA GLU A 83 4.01 -6.75 -7.01
C GLU A 83 5.45 -6.29 -7.17
N GLY A 84 5.64 -5.05 -7.63
CA GLY A 84 6.94 -4.41 -7.77
C GLY A 84 7.69 -4.28 -6.45
N ALA A 85 6.98 -3.82 -5.40
CA ALA A 85 7.55 -3.69 -4.07
C ALA A 85 7.95 -5.04 -3.48
N ALA A 86 7.07 -6.05 -3.59
CA ALA A 86 7.37 -7.41 -3.14
C ALA A 86 8.64 -7.96 -3.81
N LYS A 87 8.74 -7.80 -5.14
CA LYS A 87 9.91 -8.22 -5.91
C LYS A 87 11.17 -7.45 -5.49
N ALA A 88 11.10 -6.12 -5.38
CA ALA A 88 12.25 -5.28 -5.06
C ALA A 88 12.76 -5.50 -3.62
N ALA A 89 11.87 -5.86 -2.68
CA ALA A 89 12.22 -6.20 -1.31
C ALA A 89 12.48 -7.67 -1.06
N ASN A 90 12.25 -8.53 -2.06
CA ASN A 90 12.21 -9.98 -1.87
C ASN A 90 11.32 -10.36 -0.66
N ALA A 91 10.11 -9.78 -0.62
CA ALA A 91 9.18 -9.92 0.49
C ALA A 91 7.96 -10.77 0.11
N GLU A 92 7.48 -11.55 1.06
CA GLU A 92 6.31 -12.43 0.90
C GLU A 92 4.99 -11.64 0.86
N VAL A 93 4.97 -10.47 1.49
CA VAL A 93 3.82 -9.56 1.51
C VAL A 93 4.26 -8.16 1.12
N ALA A 94 3.48 -7.47 0.30
CA ALA A 94 3.68 -6.05 0.03
C ALA A 94 2.34 -5.32 -0.03
N LEU A 95 2.30 -4.14 0.59
CA LEU A 95 1.17 -3.23 0.50
C LEU A 95 1.49 -2.07 -0.45
N SER A 96 0.51 -1.61 -1.22
CA SER A 96 0.64 -0.39 -2.01
C SER A 96 -0.53 0.56 -1.76
N ALA A 97 -0.27 1.86 -1.87
CA ALA A 97 -1.31 2.89 -1.77
C ALA A 97 -1.08 4.01 -2.78
N THR A 98 -2.07 4.23 -3.65
CA THR A 98 -2.11 5.33 -4.61
C THR A 98 -3.49 5.97 -4.65
N GLY A 99 -3.55 7.30 -4.60
CA GLY A 99 -4.82 7.98 -4.38
C GLY A 99 -4.72 9.51 -4.34
N ILE A 100 -5.87 10.15 -4.20
CA ILE A 100 -6.04 11.60 -4.19
C ILE A 100 -6.52 11.99 -2.79
N ALA A 101 -5.58 12.33 -1.91
CA ALA A 101 -5.93 12.71 -0.53
C ALA A 101 -6.56 14.11 -0.41
N GLY A 102 -6.49 14.95 -1.45
CA GLY A 102 -7.02 16.32 -1.41
C GLY A 102 -6.08 17.34 -0.77
N PRO A 103 -6.54 18.59 -0.57
CA PRO A 103 -7.90 19.06 -0.89
C PRO A 103 -8.17 19.16 -2.40
N ASP A 104 -7.12 19.27 -3.21
CA ASP A 104 -7.20 19.40 -4.67
C ASP A 104 -6.84 18.11 -5.41
N GLY A 105 -6.90 18.15 -6.75
CA GLY A 105 -6.44 17.07 -7.64
C GLY A 105 -7.50 16.04 -8.00
N GLY A 106 -8.73 16.19 -7.49
CA GLY A 106 -9.87 15.38 -7.90
C GLY A 106 -10.49 15.81 -9.23
N THR A 107 -11.16 14.87 -9.87
CA THR A 107 -12.01 15.05 -11.06
C THR A 107 -13.38 14.39 -10.81
N ALA A 108 -14.34 14.52 -11.73
CA ALA A 108 -15.62 13.85 -11.62
C ALA A 108 -15.45 12.31 -11.62
N GLU A 109 -14.51 11.81 -12.41
CA GLU A 109 -14.20 10.39 -12.57
C GLU A 109 -13.32 9.86 -11.42
N LYS A 110 -12.39 10.69 -10.94
CA LYS A 110 -11.46 10.37 -9.85
C LYS A 110 -11.56 11.42 -8.74
N PRO A 111 -12.57 11.33 -7.86
CA PRO A 111 -12.82 12.35 -6.85
C PRO A 111 -11.73 12.37 -5.77
N VAL A 112 -11.64 13.49 -5.05
CA VAL A 112 -10.88 13.56 -3.78
C VAL A 112 -11.41 12.48 -2.82
N GLY A 113 -10.49 11.82 -2.12
CA GLY A 113 -10.77 10.68 -1.26
C GLY A 113 -10.62 9.32 -1.96
N LEU A 114 -10.52 9.29 -3.29
CA LEU A 114 -10.27 8.04 -4.03
C LEU A 114 -8.87 7.50 -3.72
N VAL A 115 -8.80 6.26 -3.22
CA VAL A 115 -7.55 5.55 -2.98
C VAL A 115 -7.71 4.09 -3.44
N TYR A 116 -6.74 3.62 -4.21
CA TYR A 116 -6.54 2.21 -4.51
C TYR A 116 -5.46 1.64 -3.60
N LEU A 117 -5.77 0.49 -3.00
CA LEU A 117 -4.89 -0.23 -2.09
C LEU A 117 -4.58 -1.59 -2.70
N GLY A 118 -3.31 -1.88 -2.96
CA GLY A 118 -2.85 -3.19 -3.42
C GLY A 118 -2.25 -4.01 -2.28
N CYS A 119 -2.41 -5.32 -2.34
CA CYS A 119 -1.71 -6.26 -1.46
C CYS A 119 -1.23 -7.46 -2.26
N TYR A 120 0.08 -7.57 -2.45
CA TYR A 120 0.70 -8.83 -2.82
C TYR A 120 0.86 -9.68 -1.56
N CYS A 121 0.46 -10.94 -1.60
CA CYS A 121 0.56 -11.88 -0.50
C CYS A 121 0.79 -13.28 -1.08
N MET A 122 1.97 -13.85 -0.82
CA MET A 122 2.29 -15.25 -1.12
C MET A 122 2.01 -15.64 -2.59
N GLY A 123 2.34 -14.76 -3.53
CA GLY A 123 2.16 -15.01 -4.98
C GLY A 123 0.81 -14.56 -5.56
N ASN A 124 -0.14 -14.15 -4.73
CA ASN A 124 -1.42 -13.59 -5.17
C ASN A 124 -1.46 -12.08 -4.92
N THR A 125 -2.17 -11.35 -5.78
CA THR A 125 -2.33 -9.89 -5.64
C THR A 125 -3.79 -9.49 -5.58
N PHE A 126 -4.15 -8.80 -4.50
CA PHE A 126 -5.47 -8.25 -4.22
C PHE A 126 -5.45 -6.74 -4.39
N VAL A 127 -6.55 -6.15 -4.86
CA VAL A 127 -6.69 -4.69 -4.92
C VAL A 127 -8.07 -4.30 -4.45
N GLU A 128 -8.14 -3.23 -3.66
CA GLU A 128 -9.39 -2.63 -3.22
C GLU A 128 -9.45 -1.15 -3.63
N ARG A 129 -10.65 -0.72 -4.02
CA ARG A 129 -10.97 0.66 -4.36
C ARG A 129 -11.81 1.29 -3.25
N HIS A 130 -11.34 2.39 -2.70
CA HIS A 130 -12.00 3.13 -1.62
C HIS A 130 -12.24 4.59 -2.00
N ILE A 131 -13.32 5.18 -1.50
CA ILE A 131 -13.54 6.63 -1.51
C ILE A 131 -13.74 7.06 -0.05
N PHE A 132 -12.70 7.60 0.56
CA PHE A 132 -12.74 8.06 1.94
C PHE A 132 -13.29 9.50 2.01
N LYS A 133 -13.98 9.81 3.10
CA LYS A 133 -14.44 11.16 3.41
C LYS A 133 -13.49 11.83 4.39
N GLY A 134 -13.49 13.15 4.41
CA GLY A 134 -12.71 13.95 5.33
C GLY A 134 -11.64 14.78 4.65
N ASP A 135 -10.82 15.43 5.45
CA ASP A 135 -9.66 16.19 5.01
C ASP A 135 -8.48 15.27 4.58
N ARG A 136 -7.39 15.89 4.13
CA ARG A 136 -6.20 15.18 3.66
C ARG A 136 -5.61 14.22 4.70
N SER A 137 -5.63 14.60 5.98
CA SER A 137 -5.12 13.76 7.06
C SER A 137 -6.05 12.58 7.32
N GLU A 138 -7.35 12.84 7.38
CA GLU A 138 -8.38 11.83 7.60
C GLU A 138 -8.38 10.77 6.48
N VAL A 139 -8.33 11.19 5.21
CA VAL A 139 -8.23 10.28 4.06
C VAL A 139 -6.98 9.39 4.15
N ARG A 140 -5.82 9.98 4.47
CA ARG A 140 -4.56 9.22 4.58
C ARG A 140 -4.61 8.21 5.72
N ASN A 141 -5.14 8.59 6.88
CA ASN A 141 -5.24 7.68 8.03
C ASN A 141 -6.24 6.55 7.78
N ALA A 142 -7.38 6.83 7.13
CA ALA A 142 -8.35 5.82 6.74
C ALA A 142 -7.75 4.82 5.73
N ALA A 143 -6.99 5.32 4.74
CA ALA A 143 -6.28 4.47 3.78
C ALA A 143 -5.26 3.54 4.45
N VAL A 144 -4.55 4.03 5.48
CA VAL A 144 -3.57 3.22 6.22
C VAL A 144 -4.26 2.09 6.98
N GLU A 145 -5.35 2.38 7.70
CA GLU A 145 -6.12 1.37 8.42
C GLU A 145 -6.67 0.30 7.46
N ALA A 146 -7.24 0.73 6.33
CA ALA A 146 -7.74 -0.17 5.29
C ALA A 146 -6.63 -1.02 4.65
N ALA A 147 -5.41 -0.47 4.46
CA ALA A 147 -4.29 -1.23 3.91
C ALA A 147 -3.85 -2.36 4.85
N LEU A 148 -3.75 -2.09 6.16
CA LEU A 148 -3.42 -3.13 7.14
C LEU A 148 -4.54 -4.18 7.26
N ALA A 149 -5.81 -3.75 7.15
CA ALA A 149 -6.94 -4.65 7.13
C ALA A 149 -6.94 -5.56 5.88
N LEU A 150 -6.56 -5.04 4.71
CA LEU A 150 -6.40 -5.80 3.48
C LEU A 150 -5.30 -6.85 3.61
N ALA A 151 -4.12 -6.50 4.14
CA ALA A 151 -3.06 -7.49 4.41
C ALA A 151 -3.54 -8.60 5.36
N LYS A 152 -4.27 -8.24 6.41
CA LYS A 152 -4.84 -9.21 7.35
C LYS A 152 -5.84 -10.16 6.70
N LYS A 153 -6.67 -9.66 5.77
CA LYS A 153 -7.59 -10.49 4.99
C LYS A 153 -6.81 -11.42 4.06
N ALA A 154 -5.86 -10.90 3.29
CA ALA A 154 -5.05 -11.66 2.34
C ALA A 154 -4.21 -12.76 3.00
N LEU A 155 -3.74 -12.57 4.24
CA LEU A 155 -3.01 -13.60 5.00
C LEU A 155 -3.92 -14.74 5.52
N LYS A 156 -5.24 -14.55 5.54
CA LYS A 156 -6.19 -15.56 6.04
C LYS A 156 -6.82 -16.41 4.96
N GLU A 157 -6.62 -16.05 3.70
CA GLU A 157 -6.97 -16.88 2.54
C GLU A 157 -5.94 -18.01 2.39
#